data_AF-A0A919H9T5-F1
#
_entry.id   AF-A0A919H9T5-F1
#
_cell.length_a   1.000
_cell.length_b   1.000
_cell.length_c   1.000
_cell.angle_alpha   90.00
_cell.angle_beta   90.00
_cell.angle_gamma   90.00
#
_symmetry.space_group_name_H-M   'P 1'
#
loop_
_entity.id
_entity.type
_entity.pdbx_description
1 polymer ?
#
loop_
_entity_poly.entity_id
_entity_poly.type
_entity_poly.pdbx_seq_one_letter_code
_entity_poly.pdbx_strand_id
1 'polypeptide(L)'
;MTRPEIMENPPARKREVDEVVQRLREVLDKIRIVLPSLGSDPVGESYDPAVYLVELGRVNAGTARKLATVLEQAVREETDE
;
A
#
# COMPACT_ATOMS: atom_id res chain seq x y z
N MET A 1 -20.77 -18.28 -8.73
CA MET A 1 -19.86 -18.18 -7.58
C MET A 1 -18.87 -17.06 -7.85
N THR A 2 -19.19 -15.84 -7.46
CA THR A 2 -18.25 -14.71 -7.54
C THR A 2 -18.47 -13.92 -6.27
N ARG A 3 -17.48 -13.93 -5.39
CA ARG A 3 -17.56 -13.28 -4.07
C ARG A 3 -17.52 -11.76 -4.33
N PRO A 4 -18.56 -10.99 -3.97
CA PRO A 4 -18.68 -9.56 -4.33
C PRO A 4 -17.73 -8.63 -3.56
N GLU A 5 -16.92 -9.18 -2.64
CA GLU A 5 -15.97 -8.42 -1.81
C GLU A 5 -14.77 -7.85 -2.60
N ILE A 6 -14.56 -8.25 -3.86
CA ILE A 6 -13.45 -7.73 -4.69
C ILE A 6 -13.76 -6.30 -5.23
N MET A 7 -14.98 -5.78 -5.05
CA MET A 7 -15.36 -4.44 -5.53
C MET A 7 -15.21 -3.31 -4.49
N GLU A 8 -14.73 -3.56 -3.27
CA GLU A 8 -14.43 -2.47 -2.32
C GLU A 8 -13.17 -1.68 -2.69
N ASN A 9 -12.32 -2.19 -3.60
CA ASN A 9 -11.17 -1.45 -4.08
C ASN A 9 -10.81 -1.85 -5.52
N PRO A 10 -11.02 -0.97 -6.52
CA PRO A 10 -10.72 -1.29 -7.91
C PRO A 10 -9.22 -1.56 -8.11
N PRO A 11 -8.84 -2.32 -9.15
CA PRO A 11 -7.45 -2.56 -9.49
C PRO A 11 -6.72 -1.22 -9.70
N ALA A 12 -5.70 -0.98 -8.87
CA ALA A 12 -4.93 0.25 -8.90
C ALA A 12 -3.89 0.20 -10.03
N ARG A 13 -3.75 1.32 -10.73
CA ARG A 13 -2.67 1.51 -11.71
C ARG A 13 -1.35 1.69 -10.97
N LYS A 14 -0.23 1.37 -11.62
CA LYS A 14 1.12 1.49 -11.04
C LYS A 14 1.35 2.80 -10.27
N ARG A 15 0.95 3.93 -10.84
CA ARG A 15 1.12 5.26 -10.22
C ARG A 15 0.44 5.37 -8.85
N GLU A 16 -0.80 4.88 -8.73
CA GLU A 16 -1.54 4.93 -7.47
C GLU A 16 -0.86 4.06 -6.40
N VAL A 17 -0.32 2.91 -6.81
CA VAL A 17 0.45 2.03 -5.93
C VAL A 17 1.76 2.67 -5.51
N ASP A 18 2.48 3.31 -6.44
CA ASP A 18 3.73 4.00 -6.15
C ASP A 18 3.54 5.16 -5.16
N GLU A 19 2.43 5.90 -5.27
CA GLU A 19 2.07 6.97 -4.32
C GLU A 19 1.84 6.40 -2.90
N VAL A 20 1.19 5.24 -2.80
CA VAL A 20 0.97 4.56 -1.51
C VAL A 20 2.27 3.97 -0.96
N VAL A 21 3.12 3.39 -1.82
CA VAL A 21 4.47 2.90 -1.47
C VAL A 21 5.31 4.02 -0.89
N GLN A 22 5.30 5.19 -1.51
CA GLN A 22 6.06 6.34 -1.04
C GLN A 22 5.59 6.79 0.35
N ARG A 23 4.27 6.92 0.55
CA ARG A 23 3.70 7.28 1.85
C ARG A 23 4.05 6.26 2.94
N LEU A 24 4.01 4.96 2.62
CA LEU A 24 4.44 3.90 3.53
C LEU A 24 5.93 3.98 3.87
N ARG A 25 6.80 4.24 2.88
CA ARG A 25 8.23 4.44 3.14
C ARG A 25 8.47 5.59 4.10
N GLU A 26 7.82 6.73 3.88
CA GLU A 26 7.98 7.92 4.71
C GLU A 26 7.54 7.71 6.15
N VAL A 27 6.42 7.04 6.38
CA VAL A 27 5.95 6.79 7.76
C VAL A 27 6.77 5.70 8.47
N LEU A 28 7.19 4.66 7.74
CA LEU A 28 8.03 3.60 8.31
C LEU A 28 9.43 4.13 8.70
N ASP A 29 10.00 5.04 7.91
CA ASP A 29 11.28 5.66 8.21
C ASP A 29 11.25 6.46 9.52
N LYS A 30 10.11 7.13 9.82
CA LYS A 30 9.90 7.85 11.09
C LYS A 30 10.00 6.94 12.32
N ILE A 31 9.60 5.68 12.18
CA ILE A 31 9.72 4.65 13.24
C ILE A 31 10.96 3.76 13.07
N ARG A 32 11.95 4.21 12.30
CA ARG A 32 13.23 3.51 12.05
C ARG A 32 13.10 2.14 11.36
N ILE A 33 11.98 1.88 10.69
CA ILE A 33 11.79 0.69 9.87
C ILE A 33 12.12 1.05 8.42
N VAL A 34 13.20 0.47 7.89
CA VAL A 34 13.57 0.58 6.47
C VAL A 34 13.25 -0.74 5.78
N LEU A 35 12.40 -0.68 4.75
CA LEU A 35 12.08 -1.83 3.88
C LEU A 35 12.60 -1.57 2.46
N PRO A 36 13.85 -1.98 2.14
CA PRO A 36 14.43 -1.77 0.81
C PRO A 36 13.64 -2.45 -0.32
N SER A 37 12.92 -3.53 0.01
CA SER A 37 12.08 -4.28 -0.92
C SER A 37 10.70 -3.68 -1.14
N LEU A 38 10.30 -2.65 -0.38
CA LEU A 38 8.97 -2.06 -0.50
C LEU A 38 8.84 -1.38 -1.87
N GLY A 39 7.89 -1.82 -2.68
CA GLY A 39 7.71 -1.40 -4.06
C GLY A 39 6.33 -1.75 -4.60
N SER A 40 6.13 -1.52 -5.90
CA SER A 40 4.93 -1.96 -6.63
C SER A 40 5.19 -3.31 -7.30
N ASP A 41 4.29 -4.28 -7.04
CA ASP A 41 4.31 -5.63 -7.59
C ASP A 41 3.26 -5.74 -8.71
N PRO A 42 3.65 -5.94 -9.98
CA PRO A 42 2.70 -6.24 -11.05
C PRO A 42 2.11 -7.63 -10.86
N VAL A 43 0.82 -7.70 -10.53
CA VAL A 43 0.10 -8.98 -10.40
C VAL A 43 -0.77 -9.19 -11.63
N GLY A 44 -0.31 -10.13 -12.46
CA GLY A 44 -1.00 -10.52 -13.68
C GLY A 44 -0.60 -9.65 -14.87
N GLU A 45 0.62 -9.84 -15.36
CA GLU A 45 1.12 -9.23 -16.60
C GLU A 45 0.23 -9.53 -17.82
N SER A 46 -0.60 -10.57 -17.76
CA SER A 46 -1.57 -10.94 -18.81
C SER A 46 -2.89 -10.15 -18.76
N TYR A 47 -3.14 -9.32 -17.74
CA TYR A 47 -4.37 -8.51 -17.65
C TYR A 47 -4.19 -7.16 -18.35
N ASP A 48 -5.20 -6.75 -19.12
CA ASP A 48 -5.32 -5.39 -19.66
C ASP A 48 -6.48 -4.66 -18.98
N PRO A 49 -6.23 -3.64 -18.12
CA PRO A 49 -4.92 -3.11 -17.75
C PRO A 49 -4.21 -3.95 -16.67
N ALA A 50 -2.88 -3.88 -16.65
CA ALA A 50 -2.07 -4.53 -15.62
C ALA A 50 -2.44 -4.02 -14.22
N VAL A 51 -2.60 -4.95 -13.28
CA VAL A 51 -2.96 -4.66 -11.89
C VAL A 51 -1.69 -4.62 -11.04
N TYR A 52 -1.57 -3.64 -10.16
CA TYR A 52 -0.44 -3.51 -9.26
C TYR A 52 -0.86 -3.65 -7.80
N LEU A 53 -0.03 -4.31 -7.00
CA LEU A 53 -0.14 -4.43 -5.55
C LEU A 53 1.11 -3.81 -4.90
N VAL A 54 1.07 -3.60 -3.59
CA VAL A 54 2.23 -3.19 -2.81
C VAL A 54 2.99 -4.45 -2.37
N GLU A 55 4.31 -4.49 -2.59
CA GLU A 55 5.24 -5.59 -2.22
C GLU A 55 5.27 -5.91 -0.72
N LEU A 56 4.56 -5.13 0.10
CA LEU A 56 4.30 -5.40 1.50
C LEU A 56 3.31 -6.57 1.65
N GLY A 57 3.76 -7.78 1.30
CA GLY A 57 2.93 -8.98 1.34
C GLY A 57 1.84 -9.02 0.25
N ARG A 58 2.02 -8.32 -0.87
CA ARG A 58 1.08 -8.25 -2.00
C ARG A 58 -0.30 -7.72 -1.59
N VAL A 59 -0.31 -6.59 -0.90
CA VAL A 59 -1.56 -5.94 -0.46
C VAL A 59 -2.04 -4.93 -1.50
N ASN A 60 -3.37 -4.81 -1.66
CA ASN A 60 -3.94 -3.80 -2.55
C ASN A 60 -3.71 -2.37 -2.02
N ALA A 61 -3.75 -1.38 -2.92
CA ALA A 61 -3.46 0.02 -2.61
C ALA A 61 -4.36 0.61 -1.52
N GLY A 62 -5.63 0.18 -1.44
CA GLY A 62 -6.60 0.69 -0.47
C GLY A 62 -6.30 0.21 0.95
N THR A 63 -5.98 -1.07 1.11
CA THR A 63 -5.51 -1.63 2.37
C THR A 63 -4.19 -0.99 2.79
N ALA A 64 -3.23 -0.86 1.87
CA ALA A 64 -1.96 -0.21 2.13
C ALA A 64 -2.12 1.27 2.53
N ARG A 65 -3.08 1.99 1.92
CA ARG A 65 -3.42 3.37 2.30
C ARG A 65 -4.01 3.45 3.70
N LYS A 66 -4.89 2.53 4.08
CA LYS A 66 -5.43 2.45 5.46
C LYS A 66 -4.31 2.21 6.47
N LEU A 67 -3.38 1.30 6.15
CA LEU A 67 -2.21 1.04 6.99
C LEU A 67 -1.34 2.29 7.15
N ALA A 68 -1.03 3.00 6.05
CA ALA A 68 -0.27 4.25 6.10
C ALA A 68 -0.94 5.28 7.04
N THR A 69 -2.26 5.47 6.92
CA THR A 69 -3.02 6.38 7.80
C THR A 69 -2.89 6.01 9.27
N VAL A 70 -3.01 4.73 9.63
CA VAL A 70 -2.90 4.28 11.02
C VAL A 70 -1.47 4.47 11.56
N LEU A 71 -0.45 4.15 10.77
CA LEU A 71 0.95 4.36 11.16
C LEU A 71 1.23 5.86 11.38
N GLU A 72 0.68 6.74 10.55
CA GLU A 72 0.84 8.19 10.69
C GLU A 72 0.10 8.75 11.91
N GLN A 73 -0.98 8.11 12.35
CA GLN A 73 -1.65 8.45 13.60
C GLN A 73 -0.79 8.03 14.78
N ALA A 74 -0.30 6.79 14.80
CA ALA A 74 0.56 6.27 15.86
C ALA A 74 1.85 7.10 16.05
N VAL A 75 2.49 7.50 14.95
CA VAL A 75 3.70 8.36 15.00
C VAL A 75 3.41 9.73 15.62
N ARG A 76 2.21 10.29 15.39
CA ARG A 76 1.85 11.59 15.97
C ARG A 76 1.60 11.49 17.47
N GLU A 77 0.90 10.44 17.90
CA GLU A 77 0.63 10.18 19.32
C GLU A 77 1.93 10.02 20.12
N GLU A 78 2.96 9.37 19.57
CA GLU A 78 4.27 9.22 20.23
C GLU A 78 5.05 10.55 20.35
N THR A 79 4.81 11.52 19.46
CA THR A 79 5.44 12.85 19.53
C THR A 79 4.71 13.86 20.43
N ASP A 80 3.46 13.57 20.80
CA ASP A 80 2.63 14.42 21.66
C ASP A 80 2.73 14.05 23.16
N GLU A 81 3.45 12.97 23.49
CA GLU A 81 3.84 12.54 24.86
C GLU A 81 5.25 13.03 25.26
#